data_AF-A0A7H4PPC0-F1
#
_entry.id   AF-A0A7H4PPC0-F1
#
_cell.length_a   1.000
_cell.length_b   1.000
_cell.length_c   1.000
_cell.angle_alpha   90.00
_cell.angle_beta   90.00
_cell.angle_gamma   90.00
#
_symmetry.space_group_name_H-M   'P 1'
#
loop_
_entity.id
_entity.type
_entity.pdbx_description
1 polymer ?
#
loop_
_entity_poly.entity_id
_entity_poly.type
_entity_poly.pdbx_seq_one_letter_code
_entity_poly.pdbx_strand_id
1 'polypeptide(L)'
;MVCFCACATASAKAGGEISPLPGFSLETLDEAQAALLAWASAWRDGEEGALPTPPSAAFGASCALAELCGELPQAADYRAAPLCAGDPDELFARLSLMPGEKVAKVKVGLYEAVRDGMVVNLLLEAIPDLTLRLDANRAWTPLKAQQFAKYVDPHYRSRIAFLEEPCKNRDDSRAFAQTNGYRYRLGMRACARRTLPLPPSRGCGRW
;
A
#
# COMPACT_ATOMS: atom_id res chain seq x y z
N MET A 1 -5.46 17.72 -1.85
CA MET A 1 -6.05 18.46 -0.70
C MET A 1 -6.44 17.40 0.32
N VAL A 2 -6.12 17.59 1.60
CA VAL A 2 -6.20 16.60 2.68
C VAL A 2 -7.18 17.10 3.74
N CYS A 3 -7.99 16.22 4.32
CA CYS A 3 -8.82 16.51 5.47
C CYS A 3 -8.22 15.85 6.73
N PHE A 4 -8.32 16.50 7.88
CA PHE A 4 -7.86 15.95 9.17
C PHE A 4 -9.01 15.92 10.16
N CYS A 5 -9.11 14.85 10.94
CA CYS A 5 -9.96 14.78 12.12
C CYS A 5 -9.09 14.95 13.36
N ALA A 6 -9.58 15.72 14.33
CA ALA A 6 -9.00 15.76 15.67
C ALA A 6 -10.10 15.39 16.68
N CYS A 7 -9.87 14.32 17.45
CA CYS A 7 -10.71 13.94 18.57
C CYS A 7 -10.03 14.38 19.87
N ALA A 8 -10.79 14.95 20.80
CA ALA A 8 -10.25 15.39 22.09
C ALA A 8 -11.21 15.05 23.22
N THR A 9 -10.63 14.68 24.36
CA THR A 9 -11.28 14.63 25.68
C THR A 9 -10.65 15.69 26.58
N ALA A 10 -11.10 15.79 27.83
CA ALA A 10 -10.49 16.71 28.80
C ALA A 10 -8.99 16.45 29.06
N SER A 11 -8.50 15.22 28.80
CA SER A 11 -7.14 14.79 29.13
C SER A 11 -6.29 14.34 27.94
N ALA A 12 -6.86 14.21 26.75
CA ALA A 12 -6.15 13.68 25.58
C ALA A 12 -6.63 14.33 24.26
N LYS A 13 -5.72 14.38 23.29
CA LYS A 13 -5.99 14.82 21.92
C LYS A 13 -5.35 13.83 20.96
N ALA A 14 -6.08 13.46 19.92
CA ALA A 14 -5.68 12.49 18.91
C ALA A 14 -6.04 12.99 17.51
N GLY A 15 -5.33 12.49 16.51
CA GLY A 15 -5.47 12.90 15.12
C GLY A 15 -5.71 11.74 14.16
N GLY A 16 -6.35 12.03 13.03
CA GLY A 16 -6.50 11.11 11.92
C GLY A 16 -6.47 11.83 10.58
N GLU A 17 -5.84 11.22 9.58
CA GLU A 17 -5.80 11.74 8.21
C GLU A 17 -6.92 11.13 7.36
N ILE A 18 -7.60 11.98 6.59
CA ILE A 18 -8.68 11.64 5.66
C ILE A 18 -8.30 12.21 4.29
N SER A 19 -7.71 11.35 3.45
CA SER A 19 -7.16 11.72 2.13
C SER A 19 -7.63 10.72 1.07
N PRO A 20 -8.88 10.81 0.57
CA PRO A 20 -9.29 9.98 -0.55
C PRO A 20 -8.39 10.26 -1.76
N LEU A 21 -7.93 9.20 -2.41
CA LEU A 21 -6.94 9.27 -3.48
C LEU A 21 -7.64 9.28 -4.86
N PRO A 22 -7.56 10.37 -5.63
CA PRO A 22 -8.19 10.44 -6.95
C PRO A 22 -7.73 9.30 -7.88
N GLY A 23 -8.68 8.64 -8.54
CA GLY A 23 -8.41 7.48 -9.41
C GLY A 23 -8.22 6.14 -8.68
N PHE A 24 -8.34 6.12 -7.33
CA PHE A 24 -8.31 4.92 -6.50
C PHE A 24 -9.50 4.84 -5.55
N SER A 25 -9.72 5.88 -4.75
CA SER A 25 -10.91 6.00 -3.90
C SER A 25 -12.18 6.11 -4.75
N LEU A 26 -13.27 5.57 -4.23
CA LEU A 26 -14.59 5.70 -4.86
C LEU A 26 -15.22 7.04 -4.48
N GLU A 27 -14.98 7.46 -3.24
CA GLU A 27 -15.41 8.74 -2.68
C GLU A 27 -14.50 9.89 -3.12
N THR A 28 -15.11 11.07 -3.22
CA THR A 28 -14.44 12.36 -3.35
C THR A 28 -14.06 12.92 -1.98
N LEU A 29 -13.24 13.98 -1.97
CA LEU A 29 -12.91 14.70 -0.74
C LEU A 29 -14.15 15.30 -0.07
N ASP A 30 -15.07 15.87 -0.85
CA ASP A 30 -16.28 16.51 -0.32
C ASP A 30 -17.22 15.49 0.32
N GLU A 31 -17.38 14.30 -0.29
CA GLU A 31 -18.15 13.19 0.28
C GLU A 31 -17.51 12.66 1.57
N ALA A 32 -16.19 12.48 1.58
CA ALA A 32 -15.46 12.05 2.77
C ALA A 32 -15.58 13.08 3.91
N GLN A 33 -15.47 14.37 3.59
CA GLN A 33 -15.61 15.46 4.56
C GLN A 33 -17.03 15.54 5.12
N ALA A 34 -18.06 15.47 4.28
CA ALA A 34 -19.45 15.49 4.72
C ALA A 34 -19.77 14.32 5.67
N ALA A 35 -19.31 13.11 5.32
CA ALA A 35 -19.48 11.93 6.16
C ALA A 35 -18.72 12.06 7.50
N LEU A 36 -17.50 12.60 7.47
CA LEU A 36 -16.71 12.83 8.68
C LEU A 36 -17.36 13.85 9.61
N LEU A 37 -17.90 14.96 9.08
CA LEU A 37 -18.57 15.99 9.88
C LEU A 37 -19.86 15.47 10.55
N ALA A 38 -20.64 14.67 9.82
CA ALA A 38 -21.82 14.01 10.36
C ALA A 38 -21.44 13.06 11.51
N TRP A 39 -20.42 12.22 11.30
CA TRP A 39 -19.92 11.31 12.32
C TRP A 39 -19.34 12.04 13.54
N ALA A 40 -18.53 13.08 13.33
CA ALA A 40 -17.91 13.83 14.42
C ALA A 40 -18.95 14.55 15.29
N SER A 41 -20.04 15.03 14.68
CA SER A 41 -21.15 15.65 15.41
C SER A 41 -21.85 14.63 16.31
N ALA A 42 -22.22 13.46 15.75
CA ALA A 42 -22.82 12.37 16.53
C ALA A 42 -21.88 11.87 17.65
N TRP A 43 -20.59 11.72 17.36
CA TRP A 43 -19.59 11.29 18.33
C TRP A 43 -19.45 12.27 19.50
N ARG A 44 -19.44 13.58 19.21
CA ARG A 44 -19.42 14.65 20.23
C ARG A 44 -20.68 14.61 21.10
N ASP A 45 -21.83 14.36 20.49
CA ASP A 45 -23.12 14.35 21.17
C ASP A 45 -23.35 13.04 21.98
N GLY A 46 -22.34 12.17 22.04
CA GLY A 46 -22.32 10.97 22.88
C GLY A 46 -22.82 9.71 22.18
N GLU A 47 -23.16 9.78 20.90
CA GLU A 47 -23.67 8.62 20.17
C GLU A 47 -22.59 7.56 19.96
N GLU A 48 -22.92 6.31 20.31
CA GLU A 48 -22.14 5.13 19.93
C GLU A 48 -22.57 4.69 18.53
N GLY A 49 -21.95 5.30 17.53
CA GLY A 49 -22.23 5.05 16.12
C GLY A 49 -21.16 4.20 15.44
N ALA A 50 -21.53 3.58 14.32
CA ALA A 50 -20.57 3.02 13.39
C ALA A 50 -19.64 4.12 12.83
N LEU A 51 -18.44 3.73 12.41
CA LEU A 51 -17.52 4.61 11.69
C LEU A 51 -18.14 5.11 10.37
N PRO A 52 -17.66 6.24 9.82
CA PRO A 52 -18.09 6.72 8.51
C PRO A 52 -17.97 5.64 7.42
N THR A 53 -18.95 5.55 6.52
CA THR A 53 -18.91 4.59 5.41
C THR A 53 -17.76 4.81 4.43
N PRO A 54 -17.40 6.06 4.02
CA PRO A 54 -16.30 6.27 3.09
C PRO A 54 -14.96 5.76 3.67
N PRO A 55 -14.20 4.90 2.97
CA PRO A 55 -12.99 4.28 3.51
C PRO A 55 -11.94 5.25 4.05
N SER A 56 -11.71 6.37 3.36
CA SER A 56 -10.79 7.41 3.83
C SER A 56 -11.25 8.04 5.16
N ALA A 57 -12.55 8.31 5.30
CA ALA A 57 -13.13 8.87 6.51
C ALA A 57 -13.14 7.85 7.66
N ALA A 58 -13.50 6.59 7.37
CA ALA A 58 -13.45 5.48 8.34
C ALA A 58 -12.03 5.27 8.87
N PHE A 59 -11.03 5.29 7.98
CA PHE A 59 -9.62 5.14 8.35
C PHE A 59 -9.18 6.24 9.32
N GLY A 60 -9.33 7.52 8.94
CA GLY A 60 -8.93 8.64 9.80
C GLY A 60 -9.66 8.66 11.15
N ALA A 61 -10.97 8.44 11.14
CA ALA A 61 -11.77 8.37 12.38
C ALA A 61 -11.30 7.21 13.28
N SER A 62 -11.03 6.03 12.72
CA SER A 62 -10.55 4.87 13.49
C SER A 62 -9.16 5.10 14.08
N CYS A 63 -8.25 5.77 13.37
CA CYS A 63 -6.93 6.13 13.88
C CYS A 63 -7.03 7.12 15.05
N ALA A 64 -7.86 8.16 14.91
CA ALA A 64 -8.07 9.14 15.97
C ALA A 64 -8.64 8.49 17.25
N LEU A 65 -9.59 7.54 17.11
CA LEU A 65 -10.11 6.79 18.25
C LEU A 65 -9.06 5.85 18.86
N ALA A 66 -8.31 5.12 18.04
CA ALA A 66 -7.28 4.20 18.53
C ALA A 66 -6.15 4.94 19.27
N GLU A 67 -5.74 6.10 18.79
CA GLU A 67 -4.76 6.96 19.46
C GLU A 67 -5.33 7.53 20.77
N LEU A 68 -6.58 8.00 20.77
CA LEU A 68 -7.25 8.49 21.98
C LEU A 68 -7.36 7.41 23.07
N CYS A 69 -7.54 6.15 22.65
CA CYS A 69 -7.63 5.00 23.51
C CYS A 69 -6.28 4.39 23.92
N GLY A 70 -5.17 4.92 23.41
CA GLY A 70 -3.84 4.34 23.62
C GLY A 70 -3.68 2.94 23.02
N GLU A 71 -4.52 2.58 22.05
CA GLU A 71 -4.46 1.31 21.32
C GLU A 71 -3.44 1.36 20.17
N LEU A 72 -3.13 2.57 19.67
CA LEU A 72 -2.10 2.76 18.65
C LEU A 72 -0.70 2.77 19.30
N PRO A 73 0.20 1.80 18.98
CA PRO A 73 1.53 1.77 19.56
C PRO A 73 2.34 3.02 19.18
N GLN A 74 3.07 3.57 20.16
CA GLN A 74 3.92 4.75 19.96
C GLN A 74 5.25 4.44 19.26
N ALA A 75 5.79 3.23 19.47
CA ALA A 75 7.03 2.81 18.83
C ALA A 75 6.77 2.37 17.38
N ALA A 76 7.47 3.00 16.43
CA ALA A 76 7.41 2.66 15.03
C ALA A 76 8.80 2.69 14.38
N ASP A 77 9.00 1.84 13.39
CA ASP A 77 10.14 1.89 12.48
C ASP A 77 9.70 2.57 11.19
N TYR A 78 10.11 3.83 11.01
CA TYR A 78 9.72 4.66 9.87
C TYR A 78 10.55 4.39 8.60
N ARG A 79 11.30 3.29 8.55
CA ARG A 79 11.99 2.86 7.32
C ARG A 79 10.97 2.45 6.26
N ALA A 80 11.14 2.98 5.05
CA ALA A 80 10.39 2.57 3.87
C ALA A 80 11.33 1.91 2.86
N ALA A 81 10.83 0.92 2.13
CA ALA A 81 11.55 0.39 0.97
C ALA A 81 11.64 1.50 -0.10
N PRO A 82 12.85 1.93 -0.51
CA PRO A 82 12.99 3.01 -1.49
C PRO A 82 12.28 2.66 -2.80
N LEU A 83 11.53 3.62 -3.34
CA LEU A 83 10.97 3.53 -4.67
C LEU A 83 12.08 3.82 -5.70
N CYS A 84 12.29 2.86 -6.60
CA CYS A 84 13.22 2.97 -7.70
C CYS A 84 12.57 3.79 -8.83
N ALA A 85 13.00 5.04 -8.97
CA ALA A 85 12.61 5.95 -10.03
C ALA A 85 13.81 6.84 -10.38
N GLY A 86 13.88 7.32 -11.62
CA GLY A 86 14.98 8.17 -12.09
C GLY A 86 16.09 7.40 -12.80
N ASP A 87 17.30 7.93 -12.71
CA ASP A 87 18.48 7.44 -13.42
C ASP A 87 18.98 6.08 -12.86
N PRO A 88 19.30 5.09 -13.72
CA PRO A 88 19.82 3.80 -13.28
C PRO A 88 21.11 3.88 -12.45
N ASP A 89 22.06 4.74 -12.81
CA ASP A 89 23.36 4.80 -12.12
C ASP A 89 23.21 5.35 -10.69
N GLU A 90 22.42 6.41 -10.53
CA GLU A 90 22.03 6.92 -9.21
C GLU A 90 21.31 5.85 -8.38
N LEU A 91 20.42 5.08 -9.02
CA LEU A 91 19.71 3.99 -8.35
C LEU A 91 20.67 2.90 -7.87
N PHE A 92 21.62 2.48 -8.70
CA PHE A 92 22.63 1.49 -8.33
C PHE A 92 23.47 1.95 -7.14
N ALA A 93 23.96 3.19 -7.19
CA ALA A 93 24.76 3.76 -6.10
C ALA A 93 23.97 3.79 -4.79
N ARG A 94 22.71 4.25 -4.85
CA ARG A 94 21.83 4.33 -3.68
C ARG A 94 21.52 2.96 -3.08
N LEU A 95 21.19 1.97 -3.91
CA LEU A 95 20.85 0.62 -3.44
C LEU A 95 22.07 -0.10 -2.88
N SER A 96 23.24 0.04 -3.51
CA SER A 96 24.48 -0.63 -3.06
C SER A 96 24.93 -0.16 -1.69
N LEU A 97 24.67 1.11 -1.35
CA LEU A 97 25.03 1.73 -0.08
C LEU A 97 23.95 1.58 1.01
N MET A 98 22.85 0.88 0.75
CA MET A 98 21.79 0.68 1.76
C MET A 98 22.31 -0.13 2.95
N PRO A 99 22.15 0.36 4.20
CA PRO A 99 22.52 -0.40 5.39
C PRO A 99 21.49 -1.50 5.68
N GLY A 100 21.97 -2.65 6.17
CA GLY A 100 21.12 -3.76 6.57
C GLY A 100 20.46 -4.47 5.39
N GLU A 101 19.21 -4.91 5.57
CA GLU A 101 18.47 -5.63 4.54
C GLU A 101 18.12 -4.72 3.35
N LYS A 102 18.64 -5.06 2.17
CA LYS A 102 18.42 -4.28 0.94
C LYS A 102 17.10 -4.67 0.27
N VAL A 103 16.03 -3.98 0.64
CA VAL A 103 14.71 -4.17 0.03
C VAL A 103 14.28 -2.91 -0.72
N ALA A 104 14.00 -3.02 -2.02
CA ALA A 104 13.56 -1.89 -2.84
C ALA A 104 12.28 -2.19 -3.61
N LYS A 105 11.50 -1.15 -3.96
CA LYS A 105 10.29 -1.27 -4.78
C LYS A 105 10.52 -0.70 -6.17
N VAL A 106 10.25 -1.48 -7.22
CA VAL A 106 10.36 -1.04 -8.63
C VAL A 106 8.97 -1.06 -9.27
N LYS A 107 8.62 0.03 -9.95
CA LYS A 107 7.43 0.06 -10.82
C LYS A 107 7.79 -0.53 -12.18
N VAL A 108 7.04 -1.55 -12.58
CA VAL A 108 7.15 -2.20 -13.90
C VAL A 108 5.83 -2.01 -14.65
N GLY A 109 5.81 -2.32 -15.95
CA GLY A 109 4.64 -2.11 -16.81
C GLY A 109 4.41 -0.68 -17.25
N LEU A 110 5.31 0.24 -16.90
CA LEU A 110 5.38 1.59 -17.49
C LEU A 110 6.07 1.58 -18.86
N TYR A 111 6.99 0.64 -19.05
CA TYR A 111 7.72 0.44 -20.30
C TYR A 111 7.36 -0.92 -20.91
N GLU A 112 8.06 -1.30 -21.98
CA GLU A 112 7.92 -2.64 -22.54
C GLU A 112 8.45 -3.71 -21.58
N ALA A 113 7.70 -4.81 -21.50
CA ALA A 113 7.94 -5.88 -20.52
C ALA A 113 9.35 -6.49 -20.62
N VAL A 114 9.92 -6.52 -21.83
CA VAL A 114 11.31 -6.93 -22.06
C VAL A 114 12.30 -6.02 -21.34
N ARG A 115 12.13 -4.69 -21.47
CA ARG A 115 12.99 -3.71 -20.81
C ARG A 115 12.90 -3.84 -19.29
N ASP A 116 11.69 -3.97 -18.77
CA ASP A 116 11.48 -4.15 -17.33
C ASP A 116 12.17 -5.42 -16.82
N GLY A 117 12.09 -6.53 -17.56
CA GLY A 117 12.75 -7.79 -17.21
C GLY A 117 14.27 -7.66 -17.19
N MET A 118 14.85 -7.01 -18.20
CA MET A 118 16.29 -6.74 -18.26
C MET A 118 16.77 -5.86 -17.10
N VAL A 119 16.06 -4.78 -16.80
CA VAL A 119 16.41 -3.88 -15.67
C VAL A 119 16.34 -4.62 -14.34
N VAL A 120 15.28 -5.40 -14.11
CA VAL A 120 15.15 -6.22 -12.90
C VAL A 120 16.29 -7.23 -12.79
N ASN A 121 16.65 -7.89 -13.89
CA ASN A 121 17.75 -8.85 -13.90
C ASN A 121 19.09 -8.19 -13.55
N LEU A 122 19.40 -7.04 -14.18
CA LEU A 122 20.63 -6.30 -13.93
C LEU A 122 20.73 -5.81 -12.48
N LEU A 123 19.63 -5.31 -11.90
CA LEU A 123 19.59 -4.89 -10.49
C LEU A 123 19.89 -6.06 -9.55
N LEU A 124 19.30 -7.23 -9.81
CA LEU A 124 19.53 -8.42 -9.00
C LEU A 124 20.95 -8.94 -9.19
N GLU A 125 21.46 -8.99 -10.41
CA GLU A 125 22.82 -9.43 -10.72
C GLU A 125 23.88 -8.56 -10.05
N ALA A 126 23.79 -7.24 -10.18
CA ALA A 126 24.79 -6.32 -9.67
C ALA A 126 24.80 -6.19 -8.14
N ILE A 127 23.67 -6.45 -7.47
CA ILE A 127 23.52 -6.32 -6.02
C ILE A 127 23.08 -7.69 -5.45
N PRO A 128 24.03 -8.55 -5.05
CA PRO A 128 23.75 -9.94 -4.70
C PRO A 128 22.74 -10.13 -3.55
N ASP A 129 22.72 -9.21 -2.59
CA ASP A 129 21.85 -9.24 -1.41
C ASP A 129 20.58 -8.38 -1.57
N LEU A 130 20.30 -7.85 -2.76
CA LEU A 130 19.08 -7.10 -3.06
C LEU A 130 17.86 -8.01 -3.16
N THR A 131 16.79 -7.60 -2.48
CA THR A 131 15.44 -8.15 -2.62
C THR A 131 14.51 -7.11 -3.24
N LEU A 132 13.78 -7.49 -4.29
CA LEU A 132 12.90 -6.60 -5.04
C LEU A 132 11.42 -6.85 -4.75
N ARG A 133 10.67 -5.76 -4.56
CA ARG A 133 9.21 -5.71 -4.62
C ARG A 133 8.82 -5.08 -5.95
N LEU A 134 8.13 -5.82 -6.78
CA LEU A 134 7.75 -5.34 -8.10
C LEU A 134 6.26 -5.01 -8.13
N ASP A 135 5.87 -3.98 -8.87
CA ASP A 135 4.48 -3.55 -8.97
C ASP A 135 4.16 -3.12 -10.40
N ALA A 136 3.30 -3.89 -11.04
CA ALA A 136 2.91 -3.72 -12.43
C ALA A 136 1.57 -3.01 -12.60
N ASN A 137 0.82 -2.74 -11.52
CA ASN A 137 -0.49 -2.08 -11.59
C ASN A 137 -1.44 -2.64 -12.69
N ARG A 138 -1.47 -3.97 -12.89
CA ARG A 138 -2.28 -4.66 -13.92
C ARG A 138 -1.91 -4.33 -15.37
N ALA A 139 -0.68 -3.90 -15.62
CA ALA A 139 -0.27 -3.40 -16.94
C ALA A 139 -0.22 -4.48 -18.04
N TRP A 140 0.02 -5.75 -17.69
CA TRP A 140 0.37 -6.76 -18.70
C TRP A 140 -0.78 -7.64 -19.16
N THR A 141 -0.70 -8.08 -20.41
CA THR A 141 -1.35 -9.30 -20.89
C THR A 141 -0.52 -10.51 -20.45
N PRO A 142 -1.07 -11.74 -20.50
CA PRO A 142 -0.28 -12.95 -20.23
C PRO A 142 1.01 -13.00 -21.06
N LEU A 143 0.94 -12.66 -22.35
CA LEU A 143 2.11 -12.62 -23.23
C LEU A 143 3.18 -11.63 -22.75
N LYS A 144 2.79 -10.40 -22.39
CA LYS A 144 3.74 -9.41 -21.86
C LYS A 144 4.38 -9.88 -20.55
N ALA A 145 3.60 -10.50 -19.66
CA ALA A 145 4.16 -11.05 -18.41
C ALA A 145 5.18 -12.17 -18.69
N GLN A 146 4.90 -13.06 -19.65
CA GLN A 146 5.86 -14.09 -20.08
C GLN A 146 7.12 -13.49 -20.70
N GLN A 147 6.98 -12.42 -21.51
CA GLN A 147 8.13 -11.69 -22.04
C GLN A 147 8.99 -11.12 -20.92
N PHE A 148 8.39 -10.49 -19.89
CA PHE A 148 9.13 -10.04 -18.70
C PHE A 148 9.91 -11.20 -18.03
N ALA A 149 9.23 -12.31 -17.74
CA ALA A 149 9.83 -13.44 -17.02
C ALA A 149 10.99 -14.08 -17.79
N LYS A 150 10.96 -14.07 -19.13
CA LYS A 150 12.02 -14.61 -19.97
C LYS A 150 13.37 -13.92 -19.75
N TYR A 151 13.36 -12.64 -19.39
CA TYR A 151 14.59 -11.85 -19.21
C TYR A 151 15.08 -11.81 -17.75
N VAL A 152 14.34 -12.40 -16.81
CA VAL A 152 14.78 -12.54 -15.42
C VAL A 152 15.27 -13.97 -15.21
N ASP A 153 16.57 -14.10 -14.95
CA ASP A 153 17.21 -15.38 -14.68
C ASP A 153 16.47 -16.13 -13.55
N PRO A 154 16.10 -17.41 -13.75
CA PRO A 154 15.47 -18.23 -12.72
C PRO A 154 16.19 -18.22 -11.37
N HIS A 155 17.53 -18.12 -11.35
CA HIS A 155 18.33 -18.05 -10.13
C HIS A 155 17.99 -16.83 -9.27
N TYR A 156 17.60 -15.72 -9.89
CA TYR A 156 17.29 -14.46 -9.20
C TYR A 156 15.83 -14.35 -8.74
N ARG A 157 14.92 -15.19 -9.26
CA ARG A 157 13.47 -15.06 -8.99
C ARG A 157 13.09 -15.21 -7.52
N SER A 158 13.87 -15.99 -6.76
CA SER A 158 13.68 -16.14 -5.31
C SER A 158 13.91 -14.84 -4.53
N ARG A 159 14.70 -13.91 -5.08
CA ARG A 159 14.96 -12.57 -4.53
C ARG A 159 13.92 -11.53 -4.94
N ILE A 160 12.91 -11.92 -5.71
CA ILE A 160 11.72 -11.09 -5.93
C ILE A 160 10.70 -11.45 -4.86
N ALA A 161 10.60 -10.62 -3.83
CA ALA A 161 9.73 -10.85 -2.67
C ALA A 161 8.27 -11.04 -3.09
N PHE A 162 7.81 -10.24 -4.05
CA PHE A 162 6.54 -10.42 -4.75
C PHE A 162 6.49 -9.54 -6.00
N LEU A 163 5.61 -9.94 -6.93
CA LEU A 163 5.14 -9.13 -8.06
C LEU A 163 3.66 -8.81 -7.85
N GLU A 164 3.37 -7.52 -7.65
CA GLU A 164 2.05 -6.98 -7.37
C GLU A 164 1.28 -6.74 -8.66
N GLU A 165 0.11 -7.38 -8.77
CA GLU A 165 -0.83 -7.26 -9.89
C GLU A 165 -0.19 -7.29 -11.30
N PRO A 166 0.52 -8.36 -11.72
CA PRO A 166 1.20 -8.41 -13.02
C PRO A 166 0.26 -8.20 -14.21
N CYS A 167 -0.87 -8.90 -14.23
CA CYS A 167 -1.76 -8.95 -15.39
C CYS A 167 -3.07 -8.18 -15.15
N LYS A 168 -3.77 -7.87 -16.24
CA LYS A 168 -5.07 -7.19 -16.24
C LYS A 168 -6.10 -7.82 -15.32
N ASN A 169 -6.17 -9.15 -15.31
CA ASN A 169 -7.06 -9.91 -14.46
C ASN A 169 -6.28 -10.77 -13.44
N ARG A 170 -7.01 -11.24 -12.42
CA ARG A 170 -6.43 -11.98 -11.29
C ARG A 170 -6.03 -13.40 -11.66
N ASP A 171 -6.78 -14.04 -12.55
CA ASP A 171 -6.54 -15.43 -12.92
C ASP A 171 -5.28 -15.56 -13.79
N ASP A 172 -5.08 -14.65 -14.74
CA ASP A 172 -3.84 -14.53 -15.51
C ASP A 172 -2.65 -14.25 -14.59
N SER A 173 -2.83 -13.35 -13.61
CA SER A 173 -1.77 -13.04 -12.64
C SER A 173 -1.36 -14.27 -11.83
N ARG A 174 -2.34 -15.08 -11.43
CA ARG A 174 -2.12 -16.33 -10.69
C ARG A 174 -1.45 -17.38 -11.57
N ALA A 175 -1.96 -17.58 -12.79
CA ALA A 175 -1.40 -18.53 -13.75
C ALA A 175 0.06 -18.18 -14.08
N PHE A 176 0.34 -16.90 -14.34
CA PHE A 176 1.70 -16.39 -14.56
C PHE A 176 2.63 -16.71 -13.38
N ALA A 177 2.20 -16.42 -12.16
CA ALA A 177 3.00 -16.62 -10.95
C ALA A 177 3.33 -18.10 -10.71
N GLN A 178 2.34 -18.97 -10.87
CA GLN A 178 2.51 -20.42 -10.74
C GLN A 178 3.46 -20.99 -11.79
N THR A 179 3.31 -20.56 -13.06
CA THR A 179 4.10 -21.07 -14.18
C THR A 179 5.57 -20.67 -14.07
N ASN A 180 5.85 -19.46 -13.57
CA ASN A 180 7.19 -18.89 -13.60
C ASN A 180 7.90 -18.87 -12.23
N GLY A 181 7.26 -19.36 -11.17
CA GLY A 181 7.82 -19.42 -9.83
C GLY A 181 7.89 -18.06 -9.11
N TYR A 182 6.99 -17.13 -9.44
CA TYR A 182 6.91 -15.83 -8.75
C TYR A 182 5.95 -15.89 -7.56
N ARG A 183 6.26 -15.12 -6.51
CA ARG A 183 5.30 -14.82 -5.44
C ARG A 183 4.35 -13.71 -5.91
N TYR A 184 3.05 -14.00 -5.87
CA TYR A 184 2.00 -13.07 -6.29
C TYR A 184 1.40 -12.30 -5.10
N ARG A 185 1.17 -11.00 -5.28
CA ARG A 185 0.46 -10.14 -4.32
C ARG A 185 -0.66 -9.35 -5.00
N LEU A 186 -1.79 -9.22 -4.31
CA LEU A 186 -2.88 -8.30 -4.68
C LEU A 186 -2.55 -6.89 -4.18
N GLY A 187 -2.86 -5.88 -5.00
CA GLY A 187 -2.66 -4.48 -4.65
C GLY A 187 -3.91 -3.81 -4.06
N MET A 188 -3.81 -2.52 -3.76
CA MET A 188 -4.88 -1.73 -3.10
C MET A 188 -6.23 -1.77 -3.84
N ARG A 189 -6.24 -1.94 -5.17
CA ARG A 189 -7.47 -2.05 -5.97
C ARG A 189 -8.30 -3.30 -5.64
N ALA A 190 -7.74 -4.26 -4.91
CA ALA A 190 -8.44 -5.45 -4.43
C ALA A 190 -9.28 -5.22 -3.16
N CYS A 191 -9.11 -4.09 -2.46
CA CYS A 191 -9.81 -3.80 -1.20
C CYS A 191 -11.33 -3.58 -1.34
N ALA A 192 -11.86 -3.39 -2.54
CA ALA A 192 -13.24 -2.96 -2.77
C ALA A 192 -14.36 -3.98 -2.41
N ARG A 193 -14.08 -5.13 -1.77
CA ARG A 193 -15.09 -6.17 -1.52
C ARG A 193 -15.14 -6.80 -0.13
N ARG A 194 -14.35 -6.33 0.84
CA ARG A 194 -14.48 -6.79 2.23
C ARG A 194 -14.32 -5.63 3.20
N THR A 195 -15.43 -5.01 3.56
CA THR A 195 -15.58 -4.37 4.87
C THR A 195 -15.60 -5.49 5.91
N LEU A 196 -14.46 -5.75 6.54
CA LEU A 196 -14.47 -6.48 7.79
C LEU A 196 -15.04 -5.53 8.85
N PRO A 197 -16.08 -5.91 9.60
CA PRO A 197 -16.51 -5.10 10.72
C PRO A 197 -15.34 -4.97 11.69
N LEU A 198 -14.94 -3.74 11.98
CA LEU A 198 -14.04 -3.49 13.11
C LEU A 198 -14.77 -3.93 14.39
N PRO A 199 -14.06 -4.56 15.34
CA PRO A 199 -14.67 -4.90 16.62
C PRO A 199 -15.25 -3.63 17.27
N PRO A 200 -16.38 -3.74 17.99
CA PRO A 200 -16.95 -2.59 18.68
C PRO A 200 -15.87 -1.95 19.57
N SER A 201 -15.72 -0.63 19.47
CA SER A 201 -14.81 0.13 20.32
C SER A 201 -15.18 -0.17 21.77
N ARG A 202 -14.25 -0.76 22.54
CA ARG A 202 -14.41 -0.80 23.99
C ARG A 202 -14.40 0.65 24.43
N GLY A 203 -15.53 1.14 24.93
CA GLY A 203 -15.71 2.54 25.27
C GLY A 203 -14.53 3.03 26.11
N CYS A 204 -13.66 3.84 25.50
CA CYS A 204 -12.70 4.62 26.26
C CYS A 204 -13.49 5.57 27.13
N GLY A 205 -13.28 5.48 28.43
CA GLY A 205 -14.03 6.21 29.44
C GLY A 205 -14.27 7.66 29.02
N ARG A 206 -15.52 7.97 28.68
CA ARG A 206 -16.00 9.33 28.53
C ARG A 206 -16.14 9.91 29.93
N TRP A 207 -15.59 11.11 30.13
CA TRP A 207 -15.93 12.02 31.21
C TRP A 207 -16.59 13.24 30.60
#